data_AF-A0A699RU19-F1
#
_entry.id   AF-A0A699RU19-F1
#
_cell.length_a   1.000
_cell.length_b   1.000
_cell.length_c   1.000
_cell.angle_alpha   90.00
_cell.angle_beta   90.00
_cell.angle_gamma   90.00
#
_symmetry.space_group_name_H-M   'P 1'
#
loop_
_entity.id
_entity.type
_entity.pdbx_description
1 polymer ?
#
loop_
_entity_poly.entity_id
_entity_poly.type
_entity_poly.pdbx_seq_one_letter_code
_entity_poly.pdbx_strand_id
1 'polypeptide(L)'
;RRLKKHIQIVPNDDDDVYTEDTPLALKVPVVDYEIYSENNKPYYKIIRADESYKLFLSFLSLLRNFDRADLEMLWQILKERFSSSKPKKFSDDYLPTTLTYMFEKPDVEA
;
A
#
# COMPACT_ATOMS: atom_id res chain seq x y z
N ARG A 1 -26.74 2.01 8.76
CA ARG A 1 -27.00 2.13 7.30
C ARG A 1 -25.96 1.28 6.54
N ARG A 2 -26.39 0.31 5.71
CA ARG A 2 -25.50 -0.58 4.94
C ARG A 2 -24.81 0.17 3.79
N LEU A 3 -23.49 0.25 3.81
CA LEU A 3 -22.68 0.61 2.62
C LEU A 3 -22.55 -0.63 1.72
N LYS A 4 -23.65 -0.98 1.04
CA LYS A 4 -23.60 -1.78 -0.19
C LYS A 4 -24.17 -0.89 -1.28
N LYS A 5 -23.30 -0.26 -2.08
CA LYS A 5 -23.62 0.26 -3.41
C LYS A 5 -22.32 0.73 -4.11
N HIS A 6 -21.82 -0.16 -4.97
CA HIS A 6 -21.13 0.11 -6.24
C HIS A 6 -19.83 0.94 -6.22
N ILE A 7 -18.71 0.27 -5.93
CA ILE A 7 -17.45 0.66 -6.59
C ILE A 7 -17.56 0.13 -8.02
N GLN A 8 -18.00 0.98 -8.95
CA GLN A 8 -17.91 0.69 -10.37
C GLN A 8 -16.45 0.95 -10.76
N ILE A 9 -15.69 -0.14 -10.91
CA ILE A 9 -14.28 -0.09 -11.28
C ILE A 9 -14.20 0.26 -12.75
N VAL A 10 -14.04 1.54 -13.06
CA VAL A 10 -13.52 1.97 -14.35
C VAL A 10 -12.01 1.65 -14.32
N PRO A 11 -11.46 0.93 -15.32
CA PRO A 11 -10.02 0.84 -15.50
C PRO A 11 -9.50 2.27 -15.69
N ASN A 12 -8.66 2.74 -14.78
CA ASN A 12 -7.96 4.01 -15.02
C ASN A 12 -6.69 3.62 -15.78
N ASP A 13 -6.57 4.06 -17.03
CA ASP A 13 -5.43 3.75 -17.90
C ASP A 13 -4.08 4.30 -17.36
N ASP A 14 -4.06 5.04 -16.25
CA ASP A 14 -2.85 5.46 -15.52
C ASP A 14 -2.35 4.41 -14.48
N ASP A 15 -2.74 3.14 -14.58
CA ASP A 15 -2.18 2.04 -13.78
C ASP A 15 -0.78 1.64 -14.33
N ASP A 16 0.11 2.62 -14.47
CA ASP A 16 1.51 2.44 -14.90
C ASP A 16 2.32 1.80 -13.76
N VAL A 17 2.15 0.50 -13.52
CA VAL A 17 2.98 -0.25 -12.57
C VAL A 17 4.32 -0.54 -13.23
N TYR A 18 5.28 0.35 -13.03
CA TYR A 18 6.66 0.12 -13.43
C TYR A 18 7.28 -0.97 -12.56
N THR A 19 7.72 -2.04 -13.22
CA THR A 19 8.31 -3.21 -12.56
C THR A 19 9.66 -3.52 -13.17
N GLU A 20 10.70 -3.61 -12.34
CA GLU A 20 11.95 -4.28 -12.71
C GLU A 20 11.86 -5.74 -12.23
N ASP A 21 11.31 -6.63 -13.05
CA ASP A 21 11.09 -8.03 -12.66
C ASP A 21 12.22 -8.95 -13.17
N THR A 22 12.76 -9.76 -12.25
CA THR A 22 13.30 -11.09 -12.58
C THR A 22 12.16 -12.10 -12.36
N PRO A 23 11.71 -12.87 -13.37
CA PRO A 23 10.54 -13.72 -13.24
C PRO A 23 10.89 -14.98 -12.46
N LEU A 24 10.81 -14.92 -11.13
CA LEU A 24 10.85 -16.08 -10.25
C LEU A 24 9.44 -16.40 -9.76
N ALA A 25 8.99 -17.62 -10.03
CA ALA A 25 7.65 -18.14 -9.74
C ALA A 25 7.28 -18.23 -8.23
N LEU A 26 8.08 -17.63 -7.35
CA LEU A 26 7.86 -17.58 -5.91
C LEU A 26 7.38 -16.18 -5.52
N LYS A 27 6.26 -16.12 -4.80
CA LYS A 27 5.71 -14.87 -4.28
C LYS A 27 6.64 -14.36 -3.17
N VAL A 28 7.51 -13.41 -3.52
CA VAL A 28 8.49 -12.84 -2.58
C VAL A 28 7.77 -11.94 -1.57
N PRO A 29 8.05 -12.03 -0.25
CA PRO A 29 7.37 -11.20 0.75
C PRO A 29 7.74 -9.73 0.64
N VAL A 30 6.81 -8.85 1.02
CA VAL A 30 7.06 -7.41 1.20
C VAL A 30 7.89 -7.21 2.47
N VAL A 31 8.94 -6.38 2.38
CA VAL A 31 9.87 -6.13 3.51
C VAL A 31 9.98 -4.68 3.90
N ASP A 32 9.75 -3.74 2.97
CA ASP A 32 9.75 -2.31 3.28
C ASP A 32 8.91 -1.52 2.28
N TYR A 33 8.68 -0.24 2.59
CA TYR A 33 8.07 0.73 1.71
C TYR A 33 8.75 2.11 1.82
N GLU A 34 8.76 2.82 0.71
CA GLU A 34 9.22 4.20 0.63
C GLU A 34 8.19 5.05 -0.10
N ILE A 35 8.07 6.31 0.32
CA ILE A 35 7.30 7.32 -0.41
C ILE A 35 8.31 8.35 -0.91
N TYR A 36 8.41 8.50 -2.22
CA TYR A 36 9.19 9.58 -2.81
C TYR A 36 8.33 10.36 -3.81
N SER A 37 8.79 11.54 -4.17
CA SER A 37 8.07 12.43 -5.08
C SER A 37 8.94 12.71 -6.29
N GLU A 38 8.40 12.48 -7.47
CA GLU A 38 9.04 12.80 -8.75
C GLU A 38 8.04 13.61 -9.59
N ASN A 39 8.49 14.73 -10.17
CA ASN A 39 7.62 15.66 -10.92
C ASN A 39 6.37 16.10 -10.13
N ASN A 40 6.51 16.37 -8.83
CA ASN A 40 5.42 16.68 -7.89
C ASN A 40 4.35 15.59 -7.75
N LYS A 41 4.59 14.38 -8.24
CA LYS A 41 3.72 13.22 -8.04
C LYS A 41 4.32 12.29 -6.99
N PRO A 42 3.54 11.85 -5.97
CA PRO A 42 3.99 10.86 -5.03
C PRO A 42 3.98 9.47 -5.68
N TYR A 43 5.02 8.69 -5.39
CA TYR A 43 5.09 7.28 -5.72
C TYR A 43 5.26 6.47 -4.45
N TYR A 44 4.48 5.39 -4.36
CA TYR A 44 4.62 4.38 -3.33
C TYR A 44 5.52 3.28 -3.87
N LYS A 45 6.74 3.20 -3.36
CA LYS A 45 7.70 2.15 -3.68
C LYS A 45 7.55 1.02 -2.67
N ILE A 46 7.16 -0.16 -3.13
CA ILE A 46 7.04 -1.35 -2.31
C ILE A 46 8.21 -2.27 -2.60
N ILE A 47 8.99 -2.56 -1.56
CA ILE A 47 10.24 -3.31 -1.64
C ILE A 47 9.98 -4.74 -1.16
N ARG A 48 10.46 -5.71 -1.94
CA ARG A 48 10.35 -7.15 -1.67
C ARG A 48 11.67 -7.70 -1.15
N ALA A 49 11.63 -8.88 -0.52
CA ALA A 49 12.81 -9.50 0.10
C ALA A 49 13.93 -9.90 -0.88
N ASP A 50 13.63 -10.01 -2.17
CA ASP A 50 14.58 -10.28 -3.24
C ASP A 50 15.18 -8.99 -3.82
N GLU A 51 15.02 -7.86 -3.12
CA GLU A 51 15.45 -6.52 -3.54
C GLU A 51 14.70 -5.95 -4.75
N SER A 52 13.72 -6.67 -5.30
CA SER A 52 12.80 -6.13 -6.30
C SER A 52 11.86 -5.09 -5.70
N TYR A 53 11.38 -4.17 -6.54
CA TYR A 53 10.39 -3.19 -6.11
C TYR A 53 9.35 -2.90 -7.17
N LYS A 54 8.19 -2.43 -6.71
CA LYS A 54 7.09 -1.95 -7.56
C LYS A 54 6.70 -0.54 -7.16
N LEU A 55 6.44 0.30 -8.15
CA LEU A 55 5.99 1.67 -7.97
C LEU A 55 4.49 1.79 -8.21
N PHE A 56 3.80 2.49 -7.32
CA PHE A 56 2.38 2.78 -7.43
C PHE A 56 2.13 4.26 -7.33
N LEU A 57 1.40 4.81 -8.29
CA LEU A 57 1.00 6.22 -8.33
C LEU A 57 -0.09 6.56 -7.31
N SER A 58 -0.88 5.56 -6.90
CA SER A 58 -1.98 5.75 -5.97
C SER A 58 -2.12 4.61 -4.99
N PHE A 59 -2.66 4.90 -3.81
CA PHE A 59 -3.00 3.88 -2.83
C PHE A 59 -4.01 2.86 -3.39
N LEU A 60 -4.95 3.29 -4.24
CA LEU A 60 -5.91 2.40 -4.87
C LEU A 60 -5.25 1.41 -5.83
N SER A 61 -4.26 1.87 -6.62
CA SER A 61 -3.48 1.00 -7.50
C SER A 61 -2.69 -0.03 -6.70
N LEU A 62 -2.11 0.35 -5.56
CA LEU A 62 -1.48 -0.59 -4.62
C LEU A 62 -2.51 -1.65 -4.17
N LEU A 63 -3.64 -1.24 -3.58
CA LEU A 63 -4.64 -2.18 -3.07
C LEU A 63 -5.18 -3.18 -4.11
N ARG A 64 -5.24 -2.80 -5.39
CA ARG A 64 -5.68 -3.68 -6.48
C ARG A 64 -4.63 -4.72 -6.89
N ASN A 65 -3.35 -4.43 -6.68
CA ASN A 65 -2.22 -5.25 -7.12
C ASN A 65 -1.69 -6.20 -6.04
N PHE A 66 -2.05 -5.99 -4.77
CA PHE A 66 -1.62 -6.82 -3.65
C PHE A 66 -2.76 -7.70 -3.13
N ASP A 67 -2.42 -8.94 -2.77
CA ASP A 67 -3.37 -9.80 -2.08
C ASP A 67 -3.41 -9.52 -0.57
N ARG A 68 -4.30 -10.20 0.13
CA ARG A 68 -4.47 -10.01 1.57
C ARG A 68 -3.19 -10.25 2.36
N ALA A 69 -2.40 -11.26 2.00
CA ALA A 69 -1.17 -11.59 2.72
C ALA A 69 -0.12 -10.50 2.55
N ASP A 70 0.03 -9.98 1.34
CA ASP A 70 0.92 -8.86 1.09
C ASP A 70 0.49 -7.58 1.82
N LEU A 71 -0.82 -7.30 1.85
CA LEU A 71 -1.37 -6.15 2.58
C LEU A 71 -1.21 -6.29 4.09
N GLU A 72 -1.33 -7.50 4.63
CA GLU A 72 -1.06 -7.79 6.05
C GLU A 72 0.43 -7.57 6.39
N MET A 73 1.36 -7.99 5.53
CA MET A 73 2.79 -7.72 5.71
C MET A 73 3.09 -6.21 5.70
N LEU A 74 2.55 -5.50 4.70
CA LEU A 74 2.70 -4.04 4.61
C LEU A 74 2.14 -3.34 5.87
N TRP A 75 1.02 -3.82 6.40
CA TRP A 75 0.43 -3.30 7.63
C TRP A 75 1.32 -3.52 8.86
N GLN A 76 1.97 -4.69 9.00
CA GLN A 76 2.91 -4.93 10.11
C GLN A 76 4.13 -4.01 10.04
N ILE A 77 4.72 -3.85 8.86
CA ILE A 77 5.87 -2.95 8.64
C ILE A 77 5.51 -1.51 9.04
N LEU A 78 4.33 -1.05 8.66
CA LEU A 78 3.83 0.26 9.04
C LEU A 78 3.69 0.38 10.56
N LYS A 79 3.06 -0.58 11.24
CA LYS A 79 2.95 -0.55 12.70
C LYS A 79 4.30 -0.48 13.40
N GLU A 80 5.28 -1.26 12.96
CA GLU A 80 6.63 -1.26 13.53
C GLU A 80 7.34 0.09 13.33
N ARG A 81 7.24 0.68 12.14
CA ARG A 81 7.86 1.98 11.83
C ARG A 81 7.24 3.13 12.62
N PHE A 82 5.92 3.13 12.81
CA PHE A 82 5.20 4.15 13.57
C PHE A 82 5.33 3.96 15.09
N SER A 83 5.53 2.74 15.54
CA SER A 83 5.85 2.46 16.95
C SER A 83 7.28 2.88 17.31
N SER A 84 8.21 2.77 16.36
CA SER A 84 9.63 3.08 16.57
C SER A 84 10.00 4.54 16.27
N SER A 85 9.27 5.23 15.39
CA SER A 85 9.60 6.60 14.97
C SER A 85 8.35 7.46 14.78
N LYS A 86 8.44 8.73 15.21
CA LYS A 86 7.40 9.71 14.88
C LYS A 86 7.44 9.99 13.36
N PRO A 87 6.29 10.04 12.69
CA PRO A 87 6.20 10.41 11.28
C PRO A 87 6.84 11.78 11.06
N LYS A 88 7.69 11.88 10.03
CA LYS A 88 8.42 13.12 9.72
C LYS A 88 7.65 14.01 8.74
N LYS A 89 6.72 13.44 7.98
CA LYS A 89 5.89 14.17 7.01
C LYS A 89 4.41 13.77 7.13
N PHE A 90 3.52 14.71 6.82
CA PHE A 90 2.06 14.47 6.78
C PHE A 90 1.66 13.34 5.82
N SER A 91 2.42 13.13 4.74
CA SER A 91 2.23 12.01 3.81
C SER A 91 2.51 10.64 4.44
N ASP A 92 3.35 10.60 5.47
CA ASP A 92 3.67 9.37 6.18
C ASP A 92 2.43 8.88 6.94
N ASP A 93 1.57 9.78 7.42
CA ASP A 93 0.38 9.45 8.24
C ASP A 93 -0.79 8.90 7.44
N TYR A 94 -0.86 9.16 6.13
CA TYR A 94 -2.04 8.82 5.31
C TYR A 94 -2.18 7.32 5.05
N LEU A 95 -1.08 6.64 4.70
CA LEU A 95 -1.07 5.19 4.44
C LEU A 95 -1.38 4.36 5.70
N PRO A 96 -0.67 4.56 6.83
CA PRO A 96 -0.95 3.83 8.06
C PRO A 96 -2.39 4.05 8.49
N THR A 97 -2.86 5.29 8.59
CA THR A 97 -4.23 5.59 9.07
C THR A 97 -5.29 4.84 8.26
N THR A 98 -5.13 4.78 6.94
CA THR A 98 -6.07 4.07 6.06
C THR A 98 -6.00 2.55 6.26
N LEU A 99 -4.80 1.99 6.37
CA LEU A 99 -4.63 0.54 6.61
C LEU A 99 -5.07 0.14 8.02
N THR A 100 -4.82 0.97 9.04
CA THR A 100 -5.38 0.84 10.39
C THR A 100 -6.89 0.72 10.32
N TYR A 101 -7.55 1.64 9.61
CA TYR A 101 -9.01 1.60 9.46
C TYR A 101 -9.49 0.35 8.72
N MET A 102 -8.74 -0.18 7.77
CA MET A 102 -9.11 -1.40 7.02
C MET A 102 -8.95 -2.69 7.84
N PHE A 103 -7.90 -2.79 8.67
CA PHE A 103 -7.56 -4.00 9.41
C PHE A 103 -8.02 -4.00 10.86
N GLU A 104 -8.06 -2.85 11.53
CA GLU A 104 -8.34 -2.74 12.97
C GLU A 104 -9.78 -2.36 13.31
N LYS A 105 -10.65 -2.06 12.33
CA LYS A 105 -11.99 -1.48 12.57
C LYS A 105 -12.54 -1.82 13.97
N PRO A 106 -12.74 -0.82 14.86
CA PRO A 106 -13.67 -1.04 15.96
C PRO A 106 -15.02 -1.31 15.30
N ASP A 107 -15.71 -2.35 15.74
CA ASP A 107 -17.15 -2.48 15.50
C ASP A 107 -17.79 -1.20 16.00
N VAL A 108 -18.03 -0.25 15.10
CA VAL A 108 -18.87 0.91 15.40
C VAL A 108 -20.28 0.34 15.40
N GLU A 109 -20.73 -0.07 16.59
CA GLU A 109 -22.13 -0.36 16.86
C GLU A 109 -22.97 0.78 16.29
N ALA A 110 -23.91 0.40 15.43
CA ALA A 110 -24.73 1.29 14.61
C ALA A 110 -25.93 1.86 15.36
#